data_AF-A0A7Y6CXM7-F1
#
_entry.id   AF-A0A7Y6CXM7-F1
#
_cell.length_a   1.000
_cell.length_b   1.000
_cell.length_c   1.000
_cell.angle_alpha   90.00
_cell.angle_beta   90.00
_cell.angle_gamma   90.00
#
_symmetry.space_group_name_H-M   'P 1'
#
loop_
_entity.id
_entity.type
_entity.pdbx_description
1 polymer ?
#
loop_
_entity_poly.entity_id
_entity_poly.type
_entity_poly.pdbx_seq_one_letter_code
_entity_poly.pdbx_strand_id
1 'polypeptide(L)'
;MTARTQIKYEIGETAPDAYYLHGLGEIGVDITYVLTGVRGATPSAEESELLSCYRAVDATTRSALVQLLSGLSKMSKGKKKRDFPTATETRRIRPGRQRKVTVAQPVVEGADSPEAGSADHTGRMRQWPGDK
;
A
#
# COMPACT_ATOMS: atom_id res chain seq x y z
N MET A 1 3.41 44.88 17.53
CA MET A 1 2.79 45.01 16.18
C MET A 1 1.51 45.80 16.30
N THR A 2 1.19 46.70 15.35
CA THR A 2 -0.08 47.45 15.37
C THR A 2 -1.03 46.94 14.29
N ALA A 3 -2.34 46.99 14.53
CA ALA A 3 -3.35 46.57 13.55
C ALA A 3 -3.23 47.34 12.23
N ARG A 4 -2.86 48.63 12.28
CA ARG A 4 -2.67 49.46 11.09
C ARG A 4 -1.52 48.96 10.21
N THR A 5 -0.44 48.46 10.82
CA THR A 5 0.69 47.89 10.08
C THR A 5 0.28 46.61 9.36
N GLN A 6 -0.48 45.73 10.01
CA GLN A 6 -0.96 44.49 9.41
C GLN A 6 -1.89 44.74 8.21
N ILE A 7 -2.81 45.70 8.34
CA ILE A 7 -3.71 46.09 7.23
C ILE A 7 -2.91 46.49 5.99
N LYS A 8 -1.82 47.25 6.16
CA LYS A 8 -0.96 47.66 5.03
C LYS A 8 -0.28 46.48 4.33
N TYR A 9 0.07 45.43 5.07
CA TYR A 9 0.62 44.21 4.48
C TYR A 9 -0.45 43.43 3.70
N GLU A 10 -1.65 43.31 4.27
CA GLU A 10 -2.76 42.57 3.65
C GLU A 10 -3.25 43.19 2.34
N ILE A 11 -3.20 44.53 2.24
CA ILE A 11 -3.55 45.26 0.99
C ILE A 11 -2.35 45.46 0.05
N GLY A 12 -1.15 45.01 0.44
CA GLY A 12 0.06 45.11 -0.38
C GLY A 12 0.67 46.51 -0.48
N GLU A 13 0.30 47.46 0.37
CA GLU A 13 0.89 48.81 0.40
C GLU A 13 2.37 48.79 0.85
N THR A 14 2.72 47.86 1.73
CA THR A 14 4.09 47.70 2.24
C THR A 14 4.44 46.22 2.36
N ALA A 15 5.73 45.89 2.36
CA ALA A 15 6.20 44.53 2.64
C ALA A 15 6.63 44.39 4.12
N PRO A 16 6.41 43.22 4.74
CA PRO A 16 6.88 42.94 6.10
C PRO A 16 8.42 42.91 6.16
N ASP A 17 8.98 43.42 7.26
CA ASP A 17 10.42 43.35 7.51
C ASP A 17 10.83 42.05 8.23
N ALA A 18 12.14 41.83 8.36
CA ALA A 18 12.66 40.63 9.00
C ALA A 18 12.27 40.53 10.50
N TYR A 19 12.17 41.65 11.21
CA TYR A 19 11.74 41.66 12.62
C TYR A 19 10.27 41.26 12.77
N TYR A 20 9.42 41.71 11.85
CA TYR A 20 8.02 41.33 11.76
C TYR A 20 7.88 39.82 11.52
N LEU A 21 8.61 39.28 10.55
CA LEU A 21 8.60 37.85 10.26
C LEU A 21 9.13 37.02 11.44
N HIS A 22 10.19 37.47 12.11
CA HIS A 22 10.71 36.81 13.31
C HIS A 22 9.65 36.72 14.41
N GLY A 23 8.95 37.82 14.70
CA GLY A 23 7.87 37.83 15.69
C GLY A 23 6.71 36.89 15.34
N LEU A 24 6.40 36.71 14.04
CA LEU A 24 5.43 35.70 13.60
C LEU A 24 5.93 34.27 13.88
N GLY A 25 7.23 34.02 13.68
CA GLY A 25 7.86 32.74 14.02
C GLY A 25 7.74 32.39 15.49
N GLU A 26 7.92 33.35 16.40
CA GLU A 26 7.75 33.15 17.86
C GLU A 26 6.31 32.78 18.24
N ILE A 27 5.33 33.22 17.47
CA ILE A 27 3.90 32.88 17.65
C ILE A 27 3.56 31.51 17.03
N GLY A 28 4.55 30.85 16.39
CA GLY A 28 4.40 29.53 15.78
C GLY A 28 3.92 29.56 14.32
N VAL A 29 4.00 30.71 13.65
CA VAL A 29 3.71 30.81 12.22
C VAL A 29 4.91 30.28 11.42
N ASP A 30 4.64 29.40 10.45
CA ASP A 30 5.66 28.93 9.50
C ASP A 30 6.01 30.04 8.50
N ILE A 31 7.09 30.79 8.80
CA ILE A 31 7.59 31.88 7.94
C ILE A 31 7.95 31.36 6.54
N THR A 32 8.44 30.13 6.42
CA THR A 32 8.80 29.54 5.12
C THR A 32 7.57 29.39 4.26
N TYR A 33 6.46 28.93 4.84
CA TYR A 33 5.17 28.88 4.15
C TYR A 33 4.67 30.26 3.77
N VAL A 34 4.77 31.24 4.67
CA VAL A 34 4.33 32.63 4.40
C VAL A 34 5.08 33.23 3.19
N LEU A 35 6.38 32.96 3.06
CA LEU A 35 7.20 33.53 1.99
C LEU A 35 7.13 32.74 0.68
N THR A 36 7.02 31.41 0.74
CA THR A 36 7.15 30.55 -0.45
C THR A 36 5.84 29.95 -0.91
N GLY A 37 4.79 30.00 -0.09
CA GLY A 37 3.54 29.27 -0.30
C GLY A 37 3.67 27.74 -0.18
N VAL A 38 4.88 27.24 0.10
CA VAL A 38 5.16 25.81 0.25
C VAL A 38 5.33 25.51 1.72
N ARG A 39 4.51 24.59 2.25
CA ARG A 39 4.63 24.21 3.66
C ARG A 39 5.97 23.52 3.85
N GLY A 40 6.85 24.13 4.63
CA GLY A 40 8.05 23.49 5.12
C GLY A 40 7.71 22.82 6.44
N ALA A 41 7.83 21.50 6.54
CA ALA A 41 7.81 20.89 7.86
C ALA A 41 9.04 21.44 8.61
N THR A 42 8.83 22.11 9.74
CA THR A 42 9.90 22.30 10.71
C THR A 42 10.33 20.90 11.14
N PRO A 43 11.58 20.49 10.89
CA PRO A 43 11.99 19.14 11.20
C PRO A 43 11.85 18.92 12.71
N SER A 44 11.29 17.77 13.10
CA SER A 44 11.34 17.29 14.48
C SER A 44 12.79 17.27 14.99
N ALA A 45 13.00 17.19 16.31
CA ALA A 45 14.34 17.06 16.88
C ALA A 45 15.10 15.86 16.26
N GLU A 46 14.41 14.74 16.06
CA GLU A 46 14.97 13.54 15.41
C GLU A 46 15.31 13.79 13.92
N GLU A 47 14.44 14.49 13.19
CA GLU A 47 14.67 14.83 11.78
C GLU A 47 15.82 15.85 11.66
N SER A 48 15.97 16.74 12.62
CA SER A 48 17.04 17.73 12.69
C SER A 48 18.40 17.07 12.91
N GLU A 49 18.46 16.05 13.77
CA GLU A 49 19.66 15.22 13.97
C GLU A 49 20.01 14.41 12.72
N LEU A 50 19.00 13.82 12.05
CA LEU A 50 19.21 13.13 10.78
C LEU A 50 19.78 14.08 9.71
N LEU A 51 19.22 15.30 9.61
CA LEU A 51 19.69 16.32 8.68
C LEU A 51 21.10 16.81 8.99
N SER A 52 21.46 16.97 10.27
CA SER A 52 22.81 17.37 10.67
C SER A 52 23.84 16.30 10.30
N CYS A 53 23.52 15.03 10.57
CA CYS A 53 24.35 13.89 10.18
C CYS A 53 24.50 13.84 8.66
N TYR A 54 23.41 13.93 7.91
CA TYR A 54 23.42 13.95 6.45
C TYR A 54 24.31 15.07 5.88
N ARG A 55 24.25 16.27 6.47
CA ARG A 55 25.08 17.42 6.07
C ARG A 55 26.56 17.26 6.44
N ALA A 56 26.92 16.45 7.43
CA ALA A 56 28.31 16.23 7.82
C ALA A 56 29.08 15.29 6.88
N VAL A 57 28.40 14.42 6.13
CA VAL A 57 29.05 13.41 5.27
C VAL A 57 29.29 13.90 3.84
N ASP A 58 30.20 13.24 3.12
CA ASP A 58 30.54 13.48 1.73
C ASP A 58 29.40 13.11 0.74
N ALA A 59 29.50 13.59 -0.49
CA ALA A 59 28.45 13.42 -1.51
C ALA A 59 28.18 11.95 -1.87
N THR A 60 29.20 11.10 -1.89
CA THR A 60 29.06 9.68 -2.20
C THR A 60 28.24 8.99 -1.11
N THR A 61 28.62 9.22 0.15
CA THR A 61 27.91 8.62 1.29
C THR A 61 26.48 9.16 1.43
N ARG A 62 26.24 10.45 1.15
CA ARG A 62 24.88 11.01 1.10
C ARG A 62 24.00 10.26 0.11
N SER A 63 24.50 9.98 -1.10
CA SER A 63 23.73 9.25 -2.11
C SER A 63 23.39 7.83 -1.65
N ALA A 64 24.34 7.15 -0.98
CA ALA A 64 24.13 5.82 -0.43
C ALA A 64 23.08 5.82 0.70
N LEU A 65 23.12 6.80 1.60
CA LEU A 65 22.12 6.96 2.68
C LEU A 65 20.72 7.13 2.11
N VAL A 66 20.55 7.97 1.09
CA VAL A 66 19.25 8.19 0.42
C VAL A 66 18.73 6.89 -0.21
N GLN A 67 19.60 6.13 -0.89
CA GLN A 67 19.21 4.84 -1.48
C GLN A 67 18.80 3.82 -0.42
N LEU A 68 19.54 3.74 0.69
CA LEU A 68 19.25 2.85 1.81
C LEU A 68 17.90 3.18 2.44
N LEU A 69 17.67 4.44 2.83
CA LEU A 69 16.40 4.92 3.39
C LEU A 69 15.23 4.67 2.44
N SER A 70 15.44 4.89 1.14
CA SER A 70 14.44 4.62 0.11
C SER A 70 14.09 3.13 -0.01
N GLY A 71 15.09 2.25 0.07
CA GLY A 71 14.91 0.80 0.06
C GLY A 71 14.12 0.32 1.28
N LEU A 72 14.49 0.79 2.47
CA LEU A 72 13.79 0.48 3.72
C LEU A 72 12.33 0.96 3.69
N SER A 73 12.08 2.17 3.17
CA SER A 73 10.73 2.72 3.03
C SER A 73 9.84 1.85 2.13
N LYS A 74 10.37 1.36 1.00
CA LYS A 74 9.65 0.45 0.09
C LYS A 74 9.31 -0.89 0.76
N MET A 75 10.25 -1.45 1.53
CA MET A 75 10.03 -2.70 2.25
C MET A 75 8.99 -2.56 3.37
N SER A 76 8.97 -1.43 4.07
CA SER A 76 7.99 -1.11 5.11
C SER A 76 6.54 -1.09 4.58
N LYS A 77 6.32 -0.53 3.38
CA LYS A 77 4.99 -0.45 2.74
C LYS A 77 4.46 -1.79 2.20
N GLY A 78 5.28 -2.86 2.22
CA GLY A 78 4.97 -4.16 1.60
C GLY A 78 4.19 -5.16 2.45
N LYS A 79 3.80 -4.85 3.69
CA LYS A 79 2.97 -5.76 4.51
C LYS A 79 1.49 -5.72 4.10
N LYS A 80 1.16 -6.13 2.87
CA LYS A 80 -0.18 -6.69 2.60
C LYS A 80 -0.28 -7.97 3.41
N LYS A 81 -1.34 -8.12 4.22
CA LYS A 81 -1.67 -9.40 4.85
C LYS A 81 -1.63 -10.45 3.73
N ARG A 82 -0.73 -11.42 3.85
CA ARG A 82 -0.77 -12.59 3.00
C ARG A 82 -2.02 -13.33 3.47
N ASP A 83 -3.10 -13.21 2.72
CA ASP A 83 -4.22 -14.12 2.87
C ASP A 83 -3.69 -15.49 2.49
N PHE A 84 -3.36 -16.28 3.51
CA PHE A 84 -3.03 -17.68 3.30
C PHE A 84 -4.26 -18.31 2.66
N PRO A 85 -4.14 -18.98 1.50
CA PRO A 85 -5.27 -19.72 0.97
C PRO A 85 -5.62 -20.78 2.01
N THR A 86 -6.82 -20.65 2.60
CA THR A 86 -7.42 -21.68 3.45
C THR A 86 -7.30 -23.00 2.72
N ALA A 87 -6.48 -23.90 3.26
CA ALA A 87 -6.28 -25.23 2.70
C ALA A 87 -7.66 -25.86 2.49
N THR A 88 -8.03 -26.09 1.23
CA THR A 88 -9.25 -26.80 0.88
C THR A 88 -9.28 -28.09 1.68
N GLU A 89 -10.33 -28.21 2.48
CA GLU A 89 -10.60 -29.30 3.40
C GLU A 89 -10.47 -30.64 2.67
N THR A 90 -9.31 -31.29 2.80
CA THR A 90 -9.17 -32.69 2.43
C THR A 90 -10.06 -33.47 3.38
N ARG A 91 -11.24 -33.86 2.89
CA ARG A 91 -12.17 -34.78 3.55
C ARG A 91 -11.37 -35.99 4.05
N ARG A 92 -11.05 -36.00 5.35
CA ARG A 92 -10.40 -37.14 6.00
C ARG A 92 -11.36 -38.33 5.93
N ILE A 93 -11.13 -39.23 4.98
CA ILE A 93 -11.70 -40.57 5.04
C ILE A 93 -11.08 -41.24 6.26
N ARG A 94 -11.87 -41.49 7.31
CA ARG A 94 -11.42 -42.21 8.50
C ARG A 94 -11.19 -43.68 8.12
N PRO A 95 -9.99 -44.24 8.36
CA PRO A 95 -9.81 -45.67 8.23
C PRO A 95 -10.39 -46.36 9.47
N GLY A 96 -11.16 -47.43 9.28
CA GLY A 96 -11.44 -48.40 10.35
C GLY A 96 -12.81 -48.29 11.01
N ARG A 97 -13.84 -48.84 10.37
CA ARG A 97 -14.92 -49.55 11.09
C ARG A 97 -15.34 -50.74 10.26
N GLN A 98 -14.72 -51.89 10.54
CA GLN A 98 -15.09 -53.18 9.98
C GLN A 98 -16.55 -53.49 10.38
N ARG A 99 -17.48 -53.36 9.44
CA ARG A 99 -18.83 -53.92 9.62
C ARG A 99 -18.71 -55.41 9.29
N LYS A 100 -18.93 -56.26 10.29
CA LYS A 100 -19.17 -57.70 10.07
C LYS A 100 -20.44 -57.81 9.22
N VAL A 101 -20.28 -58.25 7.97
CA VAL A 101 -21.40 -58.64 7.12
C VAL A 101 -21.48 -60.16 7.21
N THR A 102 -22.55 -60.63 7.83
CA THR A 102 -22.91 -62.05 7.89
C THR A 102 -23.38 -62.50 6.51
N VAL A 103 -22.88 -63.66 6.10
CA VAL A 103 -23.10 -64.34 4.83
C VAL A 103 -24.56 -64.73 4.64
N ALA A 104 -25.12 -64.43 3.46
CA ALA A 104 -25.96 -65.35 2.67
C ALA A 104 -26.09 -64.79 1.24
N GLN A 105 -25.44 -65.47 0.28
CA GLN A 105 -25.76 -65.42 -1.16
C GLN A 105 -27.00 -66.31 -1.41
N PRO A 106 -27.48 -66.55 -2.65
CA PRO A 106 -27.17 -65.98 -3.98
C PRO A 106 -28.47 -65.47 -4.67
N VAL A 107 -28.47 -64.89 -5.87
CA VAL A 107 -28.64 -65.62 -7.15
C VAL A 107 -28.93 -64.55 -8.22
N VAL A 108 -28.20 -64.68 -9.34
CA VAL A 108 -28.42 -64.31 -10.76
C VAL A 108 -29.72 -63.57 -11.14
N GLU A 109 -29.81 -62.72 -12.18
CA GLU A 109 -29.33 -62.86 -13.56
C GLU A 109 -29.82 -61.65 -14.38
N GLY A 110 -29.21 -61.42 -15.55
CA GLY A 110 -29.82 -60.70 -16.68
C GLY A 110 -29.45 -59.22 -16.80
N ALA A 111 -28.65 -58.83 -17.80
CA ALA A 111 -29.10 -58.48 -19.16
C ALA A 111 -29.64 -57.03 -19.17
N ASP A 112 -29.25 -56.07 -20.01
CA ASP A 112 -28.54 -56.05 -21.28
C ASP A 112 -27.94 -54.63 -21.47
N SER A 113 -26.98 -54.51 -22.38
CA SER A 113 -26.48 -53.28 -23.04
C SER A 113 -27.62 -52.49 -23.75
N PRO A 114 -27.41 -51.41 -24.55
CA PRO A 114 -26.18 -50.72 -24.98
C PRO A 114 -26.26 -49.17 -25.12
N GLU A 115 -25.14 -48.59 -25.55
CA GLU A 115 -24.97 -47.52 -26.55
C GLU A 115 -25.37 -46.04 -26.35
N ALA A 116 -24.54 -45.23 -27.03
CA ALA A 116 -24.67 -43.85 -27.50
C ALA A 116 -24.59 -42.76 -26.41
N GLY A 117 -23.69 -41.78 -26.46
CA GLY A 117 -22.94 -41.23 -27.58
C GLY A 117 -23.15 -39.72 -27.61
N SER A 118 -22.03 -38.97 -27.64
CA SER A 118 -21.91 -37.62 -28.24
C SER A 118 -22.72 -36.45 -27.64
N ALA A 119 -22.02 -35.44 -27.15
CA ALA A 119 -21.74 -34.26 -28.00
C ALA A 119 -20.86 -33.24 -27.26
N ASP A 120 -19.91 -32.74 -28.04
CA ASP A 120 -18.78 -31.95 -27.64
C ASP A 120 -19.07 -30.49 -27.27
N HIS A 121 -18.08 -30.03 -26.51
CA HIS A 121 -17.70 -28.69 -26.12
C HIS A 121 -17.22 -27.84 -27.33
N THR A 122 -16.90 -26.58 -27.01
CA THR A 122 -16.26 -25.52 -27.83
C THR A 122 -17.24 -24.64 -28.60
N GLY A 123 -17.10 -23.32 -28.66
CA GLY A 123 -16.13 -22.38 -28.11
C GLY A 123 -16.49 -21.00 -28.67
N ARG A 124 -16.22 -19.90 -27.95
CA ARG A 124 -16.28 -18.58 -28.59
C ARG A 124 -15.31 -17.56 -27.99
N MET A 125 -14.31 -17.24 -28.81
CA MET A 125 -13.45 -16.06 -28.78
C MET A 125 -14.24 -14.77 -28.57
N ARG A 126 -13.66 -13.82 -27.82
CA ARG A 126 -14.04 -12.41 -27.88
C ARG A 126 -12.94 -11.61 -28.57
N GLN A 127 -13.31 -10.95 -29.66
CA GLN A 127 -12.56 -9.88 -30.33
C GLN A 127 -13.14 -8.52 -29.92
N TRP A 128 -12.28 -7.51 -29.90
CA TRP A 128 -12.58 -6.12 -29.56
C TRP A 128 -12.34 -5.25 -30.80
N PRO A 129 -13.23 -4.30 -31.17
CA PRO A 129 -12.92 -3.32 -32.20
C PRO A 129 -12.57 -1.95 -31.58
N GLY A 130 -11.59 -1.29 -32.21
CA GLY A 130 -11.05 -0.01 -31.81
C GLY A 130 -11.86 1.20 -32.26
N ASP A 131 -11.57 2.32 -31.59
CA ASP A 131 -12.13 3.63 -31.80
C ASP A 131 -11.47 4.36 -32.99
N LYS A 132 -12.28 5.08 -33.75
CA LYS A 132 -11.90 6.18 -34.64
C LYS A 132 -12.74 7.40 -34.29
#